data_AF-A0A0F3GVQ0-F1
#
_entry.id   AF-A0A0F3GVQ0-F1
#
_cell.length_a   1.000
_cell.length_b   1.000
_cell.length_c   1.000
_cell.angle_alpha   90.00
_cell.angle_beta   90.00
_cell.angle_gamma   90.00
#
_symmetry.space_group_name_H-M   'P 1'
#
loop_
_entity.id
_entity.type
_entity.pdbx_description
1 polymer ?
#
loop_
_entity_poly.entity_id
_entity_poly.type
_entity_poly.pdbx_seq_one_letter_code
_entity_poly.pdbx_strand_id
1 'polypeptide(L)'
;MKPFEYTIDKLQKALLQLKDGAERAVDDLGRDAVIQRFEFTCELFWKAIKVVLDHDGYSCQSPRSCIKEGVRRGLLCGGQTLLDMLQDRNMTSHLYSEAMAEEIYQRIKATYINLLEDNLQQIRSRL
;
A
#
# COMPACT_ATOMS: atom_id res chain seq x y z
N MET A 1 -12.44 -17.60 -11.70
CA MET A 1 -11.56 -16.75 -10.87
C MET A 1 -12.47 -15.74 -10.19
N LYS A 2 -12.50 -15.71 -8.85
CA LYS A 2 -13.33 -14.76 -8.13
C LYS A 2 -12.80 -13.33 -8.44
N PRO A 3 -13.65 -12.29 -8.60
CA PRO A 3 -13.20 -10.96 -9.03
C PRO A 3 -12.08 -10.32 -8.19
N PHE A 4 -11.96 -10.69 -6.92
CA PHE A 4 -10.92 -10.20 -6.02
C PHE A 4 -9.55 -10.88 -6.17
N GLU A 5 -9.47 -12.15 -6.62
CA GLU A 5 -8.20 -12.89 -6.75
C GLU A 5 -7.23 -12.16 -7.67
N TYR A 6 -7.72 -11.72 -8.84
CA TYR A 6 -6.93 -10.95 -9.80
C TYR A 6 -6.38 -9.64 -9.24
N THR A 7 -7.16 -8.93 -8.42
CA THR A 7 -6.75 -7.65 -7.84
C THR A 7 -5.69 -7.87 -6.75
N ILE A 8 -5.82 -8.94 -5.98
CA ILE A 8 -4.87 -9.33 -4.94
C ILE A 8 -3.55 -9.80 -5.54
N ASP A 9 -3.58 -10.53 -6.66
CA ASP A 9 -2.35 -10.96 -7.35
C ASP A 9 -1.59 -9.78 -7.96
N LYS A 10 -2.31 -8.77 -8.48
CA LYS A 10 -1.69 -7.50 -8.91
C LYS A 10 -1.01 -6.79 -7.74
N LEU A 11 -1.69 -6.70 -6.60
CA LEU A 11 -1.12 -6.12 -5.39
C LEU A 11 0.14 -6.89 -4.95
N GLN A 12 0.10 -8.22 -4.90
CA GLN A 12 1.26 -9.04 -4.55
C GLN A 12 2.44 -8.76 -5.49
N LYS A 13 2.20 -8.73 -6.80
CA LYS A 13 3.24 -8.45 -7.79
C LYS A 13 3.84 -7.05 -7.62
N ALA A 14 3.00 -6.04 -7.40
CA ALA A 14 3.45 -4.67 -7.15
C ALA A 14 4.30 -4.56 -5.87
N LEU A 15 3.86 -5.22 -4.80
CA LEU A 15 4.58 -5.25 -3.52
C LEU A 15 5.96 -5.93 -3.64
N LEU A 16 6.04 -7.06 -4.35
CA LEU A 16 7.32 -7.73 -4.62
C LEU A 16 8.28 -6.82 -5.39
N GLN A 17 7.78 -6.08 -6.38
CA GLN A 17 8.59 -5.13 -7.15
C GLN A 17 9.00 -3.90 -6.33
N LEU A 18 8.14 -3.43 -5.43
CA LEU A 18 8.47 -2.36 -4.49
C LEU A 18 9.61 -2.78 -3.56
N LYS A 19 9.51 -3.97 -2.99
CA LYS A 19 10.54 -4.55 -2.12
C LYS A 19 11.88 -4.70 -2.82
N ASP A 20 11.89 -5.34 -3.99
CA ASP A 20 13.11 -5.52 -4.78
C ASP A 20 13.74 -4.17 -5.18
N GLY A 21 12.91 -3.19 -5.58
CA GLY A 21 13.40 -1.85 -5.87
C GLY A 21 14.02 -1.16 -4.66
N ALA A 22 13.39 -1.28 -3.49
CA ALA A 22 13.85 -0.63 -2.27
C ALA A 22 15.13 -1.24 -1.68
N GLU A 23 15.41 -2.51 -1.97
CA GLU A 23 16.67 -3.18 -1.63
C GLU A 23 17.81 -2.79 -2.59
N ARG A 24 17.51 -2.51 -3.86
CA ARG A 24 18.51 -2.23 -4.90
C ARG A 24 18.82 -0.76 -5.14
N ALA A 25 17.95 0.16 -4.69
CA ALA A 25 18.15 1.59 -4.92
C ALA A 25 19.38 2.11 -4.16
N VAL A 26 20.33 2.67 -4.92
CA VAL A 26 21.62 3.19 -4.42
C VAL A 26 21.84 4.67 -4.75
N ASP A 27 20.96 5.26 -5.55
CA ASP A 27 21.03 6.65 -6.03
C ASP A 27 19.63 7.30 -6.06
N ASP A 28 19.59 8.58 -6.38
CA ASP A 28 18.35 9.37 -6.41
C ASP A 28 17.34 8.82 -7.42
N LEU A 29 17.81 8.36 -8.59
CA LEU A 29 16.94 7.78 -9.61
C LEU A 29 16.28 6.48 -9.12
N GLY A 30 17.04 5.63 -8.42
CA GLY A 30 16.54 4.44 -7.76
C GLY A 30 15.52 4.78 -6.68
N ARG A 31 15.78 5.80 -5.86
CA ARG A 31 14.84 6.29 -4.85
C ARG A 31 13.53 6.77 -5.48
N ASP A 32 13.59 7.56 -6.54
CA ASP A 32 12.42 8.05 -7.26
C ASP A 32 11.61 6.90 -7.86
N ALA A 33 12.29 5.90 -8.42
CA ALA A 33 11.65 4.68 -8.92
C ALA A 33 10.93 3.92 -7.79
N VAL A 34 11.51 3.84 -6.58
CA VAL A 34 10.87 3.22 -5.40
C VAL A 34 9.65 4.00 -4.95
N ILE A 35 9.73 5.33 -4.90
CA ILE A 35 8.60 6.20 -4.56
C ILE A 35 7.46 6.00 -5.56
N GLN A 36 7.77 5.96 -6.86
CA GLN A 36 6.76 5.69 -7.88
C GLN A 36 6.12 4.30 -7.71
N ARG A 37 6.91 3.29 -7.34
CA ARG A 37 6.41 1.94 -7.01
C ARG A 37 5.52 1.94 -5.79
N PHE A 38 5.85 2.73 -4.79
CA PHE A 38 5.04 2.88 -3.58
C PHE A 38 3.67 3.49 -3.89
N GLU A 39 3.61 4.53 -4.74
CA GLU A 39 2.35 5.17 -5.13
C GLU A 39 1.36 4.19 -5.77
N PHE A 40 1.80 3.43 -6.79
CA PHE A 40 0.92 2.48 -7.46
C PHE A 40 0.64 1.25 -6.61
N THR A 41 1.54 0.86 -5.70
CA THR A 41 1.29 -0.23 -4.75
C THR A 41 0.20 0.16 -3.76
N CYS A 42 0.22 1.40 -3.23
CA CYS A 42 -0.86 1.94 -2.41
C CYS A 42 -2.19 1.97 -3.17
N GLU A 43 -2.17 2.36 -4.45
CA GLU A 43 -3.35 2.39 -5.31
C GLU A 43 -3.98 1.00 -5.48
N LEU A 44 -3.16 -0.02 -5.73
CA LEU A 44 -3.62 -1.41 -5.82
C LEU A 44 -4.10 -1.94 -4.46
N PHE A 45 -3.45 -1.53 -3.37
CA PHE A 45 -3.80 -1.96 -2.02
C PHE A 45 -5.21 -1.54 -1.64
N TRP A 46 -5.55 -0.26 -1.76
CA TRP A 46 -6.90 0.19 -1.39
C TRP A 46 -7.98 -0.34 -2.34
N LYS A 47 -7.64 -0.59 -3.62
CA LYS A 47 -8.53 -1.28 -4.57
C LYS A 47 -8.80 -2.73 -4.18
N ALA A 48 -7.78 -3.47 -3.74
CA ALA A 48 -7.95 -4.83 -3.24
C ALA A 48 -8.87 -4.85 -2.02
N ILE A 49 -8.65 -3.94 -1.06
CA ILE A 49 -9.53 -3.77 0.10
C ILE A 49 -10.96 -3.50 -0.33
N LYS A 50 -11.16 -2.56 -1.26
CA LYS A 50 -12.50 -2.20 -1.75
C LYS A 50 -13.24 -3.40 -2.34
N VAL A 51 -12.60 -4.17 -3.22
CA VAL A 51 -13.26 -5.33 -3.85
C VAL A 51 -13.63 -6.40 -2.82
N VAL A 52 -12.79 -6.62 -1.80
CA VAL A 52 -13.11 -7.57 -0.72
C VAL A 52 -14.26 -7.05 0.15
N LEU A 53 -14.24 -5.77 0.54
CA LEU A 53 -15.32 -5.17 1.32
C LEU A 53 -16.65 -5.16 0.55
N ASP A 54 -16.63 -4.80 -0.74
CA ASP A 54 -17.83 -4.77 -1.58
C ASP A 54 -18.42 -6.19 -1.72
N HIS A 55 -17.58 -7.23 -1.84
CA HIS A 55 -18.01 -8.63 -1.84
C HIS A 55 -18.70 -9.03 -0.53
N ASP A 56 -18.18 -8.54 0.61
CA ASP A 56 -18.74 -8.81 1.94
C ASP A 56 -19.95 -7.92 2.28
N GLY A 57 -20.42 -7.10 1.33
CA GLY A 57 -21.58 -6.22 1.49
C GLY A 57 -21.29 -4.89 2.19
N TYR A 58 -20.01 -4.50 2.29
CA TYR A 58 -19.58 -3.24 2.88
C TYR A 58 -19.09 -2.27 1.81
N SER A 59 -19.58 -1.03 1.84
CA SER A 59 -19.18 -0.03 0.84
C SER A 59 -18.10 0.92 1.37
N CYS A 60 -17.12 1.21 0.53
CA CYS A 60 -16.16 2.30 0.72
C CYS A 60 -15.85 3.01 -0.61
N GLN A 61 -15.63 4.32 -0.58
CA GLN A 61 -15.55 5.15 -1.78
C GLN A 61 -14.24 5.95 -1.89
N SER A 62 -13.31 5.74 -0.97
CA SER A 62 -12.01 6.42 -0.96
C SER A 62 -10.96 5.57 -0.25
N PRO A 63 -9.65 5.76 -0.52
CA PRO A 63 -8.60 5.01 0.16
C PRO A 63 -8.71 5.06 1.68
N ARG A 64 -8.96 6.26 2.22
CA ARG A 64 -9.12 6.48 3.67
C ARG A 64 -10.34 5.77 4.23
N SER A 65 -11.49 5.81 3.54
CA SER A 65 -12.70 5.10 4.00
C SER A 65 -12.53 3.58 3.93
N CYS A 66 -11.88 3.06 2.89
CA CYS A 66 -11.60 1.63 2.75
C CYS A 66 -10.65 1.12 3.84
N ILE A 67 -9.58 1.87 4.17
CA ILE A 67 -8.70 1.52 5.29
C ILE A 67 -9.47 1.49 6.62
N LYS A 68 -10.25 2.54 6.92
CA LYS A 68 -11.03 2.61 8.16
C LYS A 68 -12.03 1.46 8.27
N GLU A 69 -12.74 1.16 7.20
CA GLU A 69 -13.70 0.06 7.18
C GLU A 69 -13.00 -1.30 7.29
N GLY A 70 -11.91 -1.51 6.55
CA GLY A 70 -11.11 -2.73 6.62
C GLY A 70 -10.58 -3.02 8.02
N VAL A 71 -10.08 -1.99 8.72
CA VAL A 71 -9.66 -2.12 10.13
C VAL A 71 -10.85 -2.43 11.03
N ARG A 72 -11.99 -1.74 10.86
CA ARG A 72 -13.20 -1.97 11.66
C ARG A 72 -13.76 -3.39 11.53
N ARG A 73 -13.59 -4.01 10.36
CA ARG A 73 -14.02 -5.39 10.09
C ARG A 73 -12.95 -6.44 10.38
N GLY A 74 -11.78 -6.02 10.88
CA GLY A 74 -10.64 -6.90 11.14
C GLY A 74 -10.07 -7.55 9.87
N LEU A 75 -10.35 -6.98 8.70
CA LEU A 75 -9.70 -7.35 7.44
C LEU A 75 -8.24 -6.84 7.41
N LEU A 76 -7.99 -5.72 8.07
CA LEU A 76 -6.69 -5.05 8.13
C LEU A 76 -6.20 -4.89 9.57
N CYS A 77 -4.89 -4.75 9.72
CA CYS A 77 -4.19 -4.42 10.97
C CYS A 77 -3.36 -3.13 10.81
N GLY A 78 -2.86 -2.58 11.93
CA GLY A 78 -1.98 -1.40 11.88
C GLY A 78 -2.67 -0.12 11.38
N GLY A 79 -3.94 0.10 11.74
CA GLY A 79 -4.78 1.14 11.16
C GLY A 79 -4.19 2.56 11.18
N GLN A 80 -3.53 2.97 12.26
CA GLN A 80 -2.87 4.30 12.30
C GLN A 80 -1.72 4.36 11.30
N THR A 81 -0.83 3.37 11.28
CA THR A 81 0.29 3.32 10.34
C THR A 81 -0.16 3.26 8.89
N LEU A 82 -1.29 2.61 8.59
CA LEU A 82 -1.91 2.64 7.26
C LEU A 82 -2.42 4.03 6.87
N LEU A 83 -2.95 4.81 7.83
CA LEU A 83 -3.37 6.18 7.60
C LEU A 83 -2.16 7.11 7.40
N ASP A 84 -1.07 6.89 8.13
CA ASP A 84 0.18 7.64 7.98
C ASP A 84 0.82 7.32 6.60
N MET A 85 0.83 6.05 6.20
CA MET A 85 1.27 5.63 4.86
C MET A 85 0.45 6.31 3.75
N LEU A 86 -0.87 6.43 3.93
CA LEU A 86 -1.72 7.11 2.97
C LEU A 86 -1.41 8.61 2.90
N GLN A 87 -1.07 9.24 4.04
CA GLN A 87 -0.65 10.63 4.08
C GLN A 87 0.66 10.83 3.32
N ASP A 88 1.65 9.98 3.54
CA ASP A 88 2.92 10.01 2.81
C ASP A 88 2.71 9.85 1.30
N ARG A 89 1.88 8.90 0.88
CA ARG A 89 1.52 8.72 -0.54
C ARG A 89 0.81 9.95 -1.15
N ASN A 90 0.13 10.76 -0.35
CA ASN A 90 -0.43 12.02 -0.87
C ASN A 90 0.66 13.10 -0.99
N MET A 91 1.69 13.04 -0.16
CA MET A 91 2.82 13.97 -0.20
C MET A 91 3.80 13.68 -1.35
N THR A 92 3.85 12.45 -1.87
CA THR A 92 4.76 12.10 -2.98
C THR A 92 4.53 12.94 -4.24
N SER A 93 3.26 13.27 -4.55
CA SER A 93 2.93 14.17 -5.67
C SER A 93 3.32 15.64 -5.43
N HIS A 94 3.72 15.96 -4.20
CA HIS A 94 4.15 17.28 -3.73
C HIS A 94 5.60 17.25 -3.23
N LEU A 95 6.43 16.31 -3.73
CA LEU A 95 7.86 16.24 -3.39
C LEU A 95 8.59 17.47 -3.92
N TYR A 96 8.59 18.54 -3.14
CA TYR A 96 9.28 19.80 -3.44
C TYR A 96 10.73 19.80 -2.96
N SER A 97 11.18 18.79 -2.20
CA SER A 97 12.54 18.71 -1.66
C SER A 97 13.06 17.28 -1.58
N GLU A 98 14.37 17.14 -1.82
CA GLU A 98 15.12 15.88 -1.73
C GLU A 98 15.05 15.26 -0.32
N ALA A 99 15.10 16.09 0.73
CA ALA A 99 14.99 15.64 2.11
C ALA A 99 13.66 14.91 2.38
N MET A 100 12.55 15.40 1.83
CA MET A 100 11.25 14.74 1.95
C MET A 100 11.19 13.41 1.18
N ALA A 101 11.82 13.35 0.00
CA ALA A 101 11.92 12.10 -0.76
C ALA A 101 12.70 11.04 0.03
N GLU A 102 13.81 11.45 0.64
CA GLU A 102 14.62 10.57 1.48
C GLU A 102 13.84 10.06 2.69
N GLU A 103 13.15 10.95 3.41
CA GLU A 103 12.33 10.56 4.55
C GLU A 103 11.23 9.54 4.18
N ILE A 104 10.50 9.78 3.10
CA ILE A 104 9.45 8.87 2.63
C ILE A 104 10.08 7.53 2.21
N TYR A 105 11.20 7.56 1.49
CA TYR A 105 11.93 6.36 1.09
C TYR A 105 12.36 5.50 2.30
N GLN A 106 12.87 6.13 3.35
CA GLN A 106 13.22 5.43 4.58
C GLN A 106 11.99 4.81 5.26
N ARG A 107 10.85 5.51 5.31
CA ARG A 107 9.60 4.96 5.85
C ARG A 107 9.03 3.82 5.01
N ILE A 108 9.15 3.89 3.68
CA ILE A 108 8.81 2.79 2.77
C ILE A 108 9.59 1.53 3.15
N LYS A 109 10.92 1.65 3.28
CA LYS A 109 11.82 0.54 3.60
C LYS A 109 11.61 -0.03 4.99
N ALA A 110 11.56 0.82 6.00
CA ALA A 110 11.56 0.40 7.39
C ALA A 110 10.17 -0.07 7.86
N THR A 111 9.09 0.48 7.29
CA THR A 111 7.73 0.32 7.84
C THR A 111 6.72 -0.15 6.81
N TYR A 112 6.57 0.55 5.68
CA TYR A 112 5.40 0.33 4.82
C TYR A 112 5.44 -0.97 4.02
N ILE A 113 6.62 -1.44 3.59
CA ILE A 113 6.73 -2.73 2.92
C ILE A 113 6.25 -3.86 3.84
N ASN A 114 6.75 -3.92 5.08
CA ASN A 114 6.34 -4.95 6.05
C ASN A 114 4.84 -4.84 6.37
N LEU A 115 4.33 -3.62 6.59
CA LEU A 115 2.91 -3.39 6.85
C LEU A 115 2.02 -3.88 5.69
N LEU A 116 2.44 -3.66 4.44
CA LEU A 116 1.73 -4.13 3.26
C LEU A 116 1.81 -5.66 3.10
N GLU A 117 2.95 -6.27 3.43
CA GLU A 117 3.12 -7.73 3.43
C GLU A 117 2.18 -8.39 4.46
N ASP A 118 2.14 -7.87 5.68
CA ASP A 118 1.27 -8.37 6.75
C ASP A 118 -0.22 -8.28 6.36
N ASN A 119 -0.64 -7.11 5.86
CA ASN A 119 -2.04 -6.91 5.45
C ASN A 119 -2.40 -7.72 4.20
N LEU A 120 -1.48 -7.94 3.26
CA LEU A 120 -1.72 -8.84 2.12
C LEU A 120 -1.94 -10.28 2.58
N GLN A 121 -1.14 -10.78 3.52
CA GLN A 121 -1.34 -12.11 4.11
C GLN A 121 -2.67 -12.19 4.85
N GLN A 122 -3.02 -11.16 5.63
CA GLN A 122 -4.29 -11.11 6.35
C GLN A 122 -5.49 -11.14 5.40
N ILE A 123 -5.48 -10.33 4.33
CA ILE A 123 -6.52 -10.35 3.29
C ILE A 123 -6.64 -11.76 2.70
N ARG A 124 -5.53 -12.42 2.36
CA ARG A 124 -5.55 -13.76 1.77
C ARG A 124 -6.08 -14.83 2.72
N SER A 125 -5.82 -14.71 4.03
CA SER A 125 -6.32 -15.67 5.02
C SER A 125 -7.84 -15.65 5.20
N ARG A 126 -8.52 -14.61 4.71
CA ARG A 126 -9.98 -14.40 4.84
C ARG A 126 -10.78 -14.85 3.61
N LEU A 127 -10.13 -15.31 2.54
CA LEU A 127 -10.73 -15.62 1.23
C LEU A 127 -10.77 -17.11 0.91
#